data_AF-A0A7V8XJD0-F1
#
_entry.id   AF-A0A7V8XJD0-F1
#
_cell.length_a   1.000
_cell.length_b   1.000
_cell.length_c   1.000
_cell.angle_alpha   90.00
_cell.angle_beta   90.00
_cell.angle_gamma   90.00
#
_symmetry.space_group_name_H-M   'P 1'
#
loop_
_entity.id
_entity.type
_entity.pdbx_description
1 polymer ?
#
loop_
_entity_poly.entity_id
_entity_poly.type
_entity_poly.pdbx_seq_one_letter_code
_entity_poly.pdbx_strand_id
1 'polypeptide(L)' 'MSRAPLSFCMVTTFYPPHNFGGDGIYVHRLSNELALRGHDVTVVSTPDAYELLGGSKGPAPREHANLRLA' A
#
# COMPACT_ATOMS: atom_id res chain seq x y z
N MET A 1 20.28 11.94 -16.77
CA MET A 1 19.94 12.50 -15.43
C MET A 1 19.59 11.33 -14.53
N SER A 2 20.41 11.00 -13.52
CA SER A 2 19.98 10.12 -12.45
C SER A 2 18.97 10.91 -11.61
N ARG A 3 17.70 10.51 -11.66
CA ARG A 3 16.66 11.18 -10.88
C ARG A 3 16.76 10.66 -9.45
N ALA A 4 17.01 11.55 -8.49
CA ALA A 4 17.11 11.18 -7.08
C ALA A 4 15.81 10.48 -6.61
N PRO A 5 15.89 9.61 -5.58
CA PRO A 5 14.72 9.07 -4.90
C PRO A 5 13.72 10.17 -4.52
N LEU A 6 12.43 9.85 -4.64
CA LEU A 6 11.33 10.72 -4.23
C LEU A 6 10.60 10.05 -3.07
N SER A 7 9.82 10.84 -2.33
CA SER A 7 8.96 10.35 -1.26
C SER A 7 7.49 10.44 -1.68
N PHE A 8 6.76 9.33 -1.58
CA PHE A 8 5.34 9.23 -1.91
C PHE A 8 4.53 8.87 -0.65
N CYS A 9 3.40 9.55 -0.45
CA CYS A 9 2.40 9.20 0.56
C CYS A 9 1.10 8.81 -0.15
N MET A 10 0.73 7.54 -0.02
CA MET A 10 -0.47 6.95 -0.61
C MET A 10 -1.54 6.90 0.48
N VAL A 11 -2.65 7.60 0.29
CA VAL A 11 -3.78 7.59 1.25
C VAL A 11 -4.93 6.83 0.60
N THR A 12 -5.37 5.75 1.25
CA THR A 12 -6.44 4.88 0.76
C THR A 12 -7.25 4.34 1.94
N THR A 13 -8.53 4.03 1.75
CA THR A 13 -9.31 3.33 2.77
C THR A 13 -8.84 1.87 2.87
N PHE A 14 -8.63 1.24 1.72
CA PHE A 14 -8.37 -0.20 1.60
C PHE A 14 -6.97 -0.46 1.07
N TYR A 15 -6.25 -1.35 1.75
CA TYR A 15 -4.92 -1.80 1.38
C TYR A 15 -4.70 -3.24 1.87
N PRO A 16 -4.16 -4.16 1.05
CA PRO A 16 -3.90 -5.53 1.48
C PRO A 16 -3.08 -5.57 2.78
N PRO A 17 -3.44 -6.42 3.74
CA PRO A 17 -4.45 -7.49 3.66
C PRO A 17 -5.90 -7.07 3.94
N HIS A 18 -6.18 -5.79 4.15
CA HIS A 18 -7.51 -5.23 4.45
C HIS A 18 -8.10 -4.52 3.23
N ASN A 19 -8.54 -5.30 2.23
CA ASN A 19 -9.16 -4.76 1.02
C ASN A 19 -10.22 -5.69 0.42
N PHE A 20 -11.11 -5.11 -0.39
CA PHE A 20 -12.17 -5.84 -1.11
C PHE A 20 -11.77 -6.28 -2.52
N GLY A 21 -10.66 -5.77 -3.06
CA GLY A 21 -10.14 -6.20 -4.35
C GLY A 21 -9.37 -5.11 -5.07
N GLY A 22 -9.82 -4.80 -6.28
CA GLY A 22 -9.04 -4.08 -7.31
C GLY A 22 -8.51 -2.71 -6.89
N ASP A 23 -9.26 -1.97 -6.08
CA ASP A 23 -8.87 -0.68 -5.53
C ASP A 23 -7.65 -0.79 -4.59
N GLY A 24 -7.70 -1.66 -3.59
CA GLY A 24 -6.57 -1.90 -2.70
C GLY A 24 -5.39 -2.57 -3.42
N ILE A 25 -5.67 -3.47 -4.37
CA ILE A 25 -4.63 -4.12 -5.17
C ILE A 25 -3.91 -3.11 -6.07
N TYR A 26 -4.62 -2.12 -6.61
CA TYR A 26 -4.01 -1.05 -7.39
C TYR A 26 -3.00 -0.26 -6.54
N VAL A 27 -3.42 0.21 -5.35
CA VAL A 27 -2.54 0.96 -4.45
C VAL A 27 -1.33 0.13 -4.04
N HIS A 28 -1.53 -1.15 -3.69
CA HIS A 28 -0.44 -2.07 -3.37
C HIS A 28 0.57 -2.20 -4.52
N ARG A 29 0.10 -2.50 -5.74
CA ARG A 29 0.99 -2.69 -6.89
C ARG A 29 1.74 -1.40 -7.23
N LEU A 30 1.06 -0.26 -7.28
CA LEU A 30 1.70 1.01 -7.55
C LEU A 30 2.75 1.37 -6.49
N SER A 31 2.42 1.20 -5.21
CA SER A 31 3.33 1.50 -4.10
C SER A 31 4.58 0.63 -4.15
N ASN A 32 4.41 -0.68 -4.39
CA ASN A 32 5.52 -1.60 -4.53
C ASN A 32 6.37 -1.30 -5.77
N GLU A 33 5.76 -0.93 -6.89
CA GLU A 33 6.49 -0.53 -8.10
C GLU A 33 7.32 0.76 -7.90
N LEU A 34 6.79 1.74 -7.15
CA LEU A 34 7.55 2.94 -6.78
C LEU A 34 8.72 2.60 -5.85
N ALA A 35 8.47 1.76 -4.85
CA ALA A 35 9.47 1.26 -3.93
C ALA A 35 10.58 0.48 -4.67
N LEU A 36 10.22 -0.43 -5.57
CA LEU A 36 11.17 -1.17 -6.42
C LEU A 36 12.07 -0.26 -7.25
N ARG A 37 11.58 0.91 -7.68
CA ARG A 37 12.36 1.94 -8.42
C ARG A 37 13.26 2.80 -7.52
N GLY A 38 13.30 2.50 -6.22
CA GLY A 38 14.15 3.18 -5.25
C GLY A 38 13.52 4.41 -4.60
N HIS A 39 12.20 4.59 -4.69
CA HIS A 39 11.50 5.68 -4.01
C HIS A 39 11.07 5.29 -2.59
N ASP A 40 10.99 6.23 -1.66
CA ASP A 40 10.41 5.99 -0.34
C ASP A 40 8.89 6.08 -0.44
N VAL A 41 8.18 5.08 0.06
CA VAL A 41 6.72 5.02 -0.02
C VAL A 41 6.12 4.79 1.36
N THR A 42 5.15 5.61 1.73
CA THR A 42 4.30 5.40 2.90
C THR A 42 2.87 5.18 2.43
N VAL A 43 2.21 4.15 2.96
CA VAL A 43 0.78 3.91 2.72
C VAL A 43 0.04 4.10 4.03
N VAL A 44 -0.92 5.03 4.03
CA VAL A 44 -1.87 5.23 5.13
C VAL A 44 -3.16 4.52 4.75
N SER A 45 -3.63 3.63 5.62
CA SER A 45 -4.88 2.89 5.41
C SER A 45 -5.70 2.73 6.67
N THR A 46 -6.96 2.30 6.56
CA THR A 46 -7.84 2.11 7.71
C THR A 46 -8.34 0.66 7.77
N PRO A 47 -7.59 -0.25 8.43
CA PRO A 47 -8.03 -1.63 8.66
C PRO A 47 -9.43 -1.72 9.29
N ASP A 48 -9.72 -0.84 10.25
CA ASP A 48 -11.01 -0.81 10.96
C ASP A 48 -12.19 -0.54 10.02
N ALA A 49 -12.00 0.27 8.96
CA ALA A 49 -13.05 0.56 7.98
C ALA A 49 -13.38 -0.67 7.12
N TYR A 50 -12.37 -1.49 6.83
CA TYR A 50 -12.56 -2.77 6.14
C TYR A 50 -13.32 -3.76 7.01
N GLU A 51 -12.96 -3.88 8.29
CA GLU A 51 -13.63 -4.78 9.25
C GLU A 51 -15.07 -4.34 9.53
N LEU A 52 -15.32 -3.03 9.68
CA LEU A 52 -16.66 -2.46 9.87
C LEU A 52 -17.62 -2.82 8.73
N LEU A 53 -17.10 -2.98 7.52
CA LEU A 53 -17.87 -3.34 6.32
C LEU A 53 -17.96 -4.86 6.11
N GLY A 54 -17.58 -5.67 7.11
CA GLY A 54 -17.68 -7.13 7.08
C GLY A 54 -16.50 -7.82 6.39
N GLY A 55 -15.41 -7.10 6.15
CA GLY A 55 -14.17 -7.68 5.63
C GLY A 55 -13.49 -8.60 6.64
N SER A 56 -12.75 -9.59 6.13
CA SER A 56 -11.91 -10.49 6.93
C SER A 56 -10.49 -10.47 6.38
N LYS A 57 -9.50 -10.15 7.22
CA LYS A 57 -8.11 -9.98 6.81
C LYS A 57 -7.61 -11.16 5.95
N GLY A 58 -7.13 -10.85 4.75
CA GLY A 58 -6.50 -11.82 3.87
C GLY A 58 -5.06 -12.18 4.26
N PRO A 59 -4.37 -12.98 3.44
CA PRO A 59 -2.94 -13.20 3.61
C PRO A 59 -2.16 -11.90 3.47
N ALA A 60 -1.16 -11.69 4.33
CA ALA A 60 -0.28 -10.53 4.22
C ALA A 60 0.52 -10.60 2.92
N PRO A 61 0.51 -9.54 2.09
CA PRO A 61 1.33 -9.50 0.89
C PRO A 61 2.82 -9.34 1.24
N ARG A 62 3.67 -9.56 0.24
CA ARG A 62 5.08 -9.19 0.33
C ARG A 62 5.26 -7.74 -0.07
N GLU A 63 5.92 -6.98 0.80
CA GLU A 63 6.27 -5.57 0.58
C GLU A 63 7.75 -5.39 0.26
N HIS A 64 8.09 -4.32 -0.46
CA HIS A 64 9.48 -3.88 -0.64
C HIS A 64 10.01 -3.11 0.58
N ALA A 65 11.33 -3.16 0.82
CA ALA A 65 11.96 -2.68 2.06
C ALA A 65 11.79 -1.16 2.33
N ASN A 66 11.58 -0.37 1.28
CA ASN A 66 11.35 1.07 1.32
C ASN A 66 9.87 1.46 1.25
N LEU A 67 8.97 0.49 1.41
CA LEU A 67 7.54 0.71 1.63
C LEU A 67 7.23 0.57 3.13
N ARG A 68 6.49 1.54 3.68
CA ARG A 68 6.05 1.57 5.08
C ARG A 68 4.54 1.68 5.16
N LEU A 69 3.94 0.97 6.10
CA LEU A 69 2.52 1.14 6.44
C LEU A 69 2.43 2.06 7.65
N ALA A 70 1.49 3.01 7.61
CA ALA A 70 1.23 4.01 8.64
C ALA A 70 -0.25 3.96 9.07
#